data_AF-A0A2E0X308-F1
#
_entry.id   AF-A0A2E0X308-F1
#
_cell.length_a   1.000
_cell.length_b   1.000
_cell.length_c   1.000
_cell.angle_alpha   90.00
_cell.angle_beta   90.00
_cell.angle_gamma   90.00
#
_symmetry.space_group_name_H-M   'P 1'
#
loop_
_entity.id
_entity.type
_entity.pdbx_description
1 polymer ?
#
loop_
_entity_poly.entity_id
_entity_poly.type
_entity_poly.pdbx_seq_one_letter_code
_entity_poly.pdbx_strand_id
1 'polypeptide(L)'
;MTTIGLDPGQRTGVAIYRDGKLCELRTVAPAEIEALIVEHAPALVVFEDSRMQSPVFSRGTNPRAMLKIARNVGEIDQLCRQIDDMSKRLGAECVGVSPLRKGSKLTAARFAKVTGWPGRSNQHERDAAMVAWPYRRLK
;
A
#
# COMPACT_ATOMS: atom_id res chain seq x y z
N MET A 1 16.26 -5.44 9.58
CA MET A 1 15.32 -4.31 9.55
C MET A 1 14.07 -4.69 8.79
N THR A 2 12.90 -4.38 9.34
CA THR A 2 11.60 -4.72 8.75
C THR A 2 10.96 -3.48 8.09
N THR A 3 10.47 -3.65 6.87
CA THR A 3 9.70 -2.62 6.14
C THR A 3 8.37 -3.22 5.70
N ILE A 4 7.29 -2.48 5.89
CA ILE A 4 5.95 -2.88 5.42
C ILE A 4 5.55 -2.00 4.24
N GLY A 5 5.12 -2.63 3.16
CA GLY A 5 4.43 -1.99 2.04
C GLY A 5 2.92 -2.18 2.17
N LEU A 6 2.14 -1.12 1.92
CA LEU A 6 0.67 -1.15 1.94
C LEU A 6 0.06 -0.59 0.64
N ASP A 7 -0.98 -1.26 0.16
CA ASP A 7 -1.88 -0.78 -0.92
C ASP A 7 -3.26 -0.52 -0.29
N PRO A 8 -3.55 0.71 0.19
CA PRO A 8 -4.73 0.98 1.00
C PRO A 8 -6.05 0.82 0.24
N GLY A 9 -7.02 0.17 0.88
CA GLY A 9 -8.38 0.04 0.39
C GLY A 9 -9.19 -0.94 1.24
N GLN A 10 -10.43 -1.23 0.83
CA GLN A 10 -11.29 -2.19 1.56
C GLN A 10 -10.67 -3.58 1.69
N ARG A 11 -9.78 -3.94 0.75
CA ARG A 11 -8.87 -5.09 0.82
C ARG A 11 -7.46 -4.55 0.71
N THR A 12 -6.82 -4.30 1.84
CA THR A 12 -5.50 -3.69 1.87
C THR A 12 -4.45 -4.74 1.56
N GLY A 13 -3.69 -4.52 0.49
CA GLY A 13 -2.53 -5.34 0.17
C GLY A 13 -1.40 -5.05 1.15
N VAL A 14 -0.69 -6.08 1.59
CA VAL A 14 0.42 -5.99 2.53
C VAL A 14 1.62 -6.75 1.99
N ALA A 15 2.79 -6.15 2.07
CA ALA A 15 4.07 -6.79 1.76
C ALA A 15 5.06 -6.58 2.90
N ILE A 16 5.63 -7.66 3.43
CA ILE A 16 6.61 -7.60 4.51
C ILE A 16 8.00 -7.88 3.94
N TYR A 17 8.88 -6.90 4.08
CA TYR A 17 10.29 -7.04 3.76
C TYR A 17 11.12 -7.20 5.03
N ARG A 18 12.08 -8.12 5.02
CA ARG A 18 13.13 -8.23 6.04
C ARG A 18 14.47 -8.13 5.34
N ASP A 19 15.27 -7.15 5.74
CA ASP A 19 16.61 -6.89 5.18
C ASP A 19 16.60 -6.81 3.63
N GLY A 20 15.56 -6.19 3.08
CA GLY A 20 15.36 -6.02 1.64
C GLY A 20 14.89 -7.24 0.87
N LYS A 21 14.65 -8.36 1.54
CA LYS A 21 14.02 -9.55 0.95
C LYS A 21 12.51 -9.51 1.20
N LEU A 22 11.71 -9.75 0.16
CA LEU A 22 10.28 -9.94 0.29
C LEU A 22 10.04 -11.29 0.99
N CYS A 23 9.46 -11.24 2.20
CA CYS A 23 9.24 -12.41 3.02
C CYS A 23 7.77 -12.84 3.03
N GLU A 24 6.85 -11.90 2.85
CA GLU A 24 5.44 -12.17 3.02
C GLU A 24 4.56 -11.26 2.17
N LEU A 25 3.43 -11.82 1.73
CA LEU A 25 2.33 -11.10 1.11
C LEU A 25 1.03 -11.52 1.80
N ARG A 26 0.20 -10.54 2.14
CA ARG A 26 -1.15 -10.76 2.69
C ARG A 26 -2.12 -9.74 2.13
N THR A 27 -3.40 -10.05 2.22
CA THR A 27 -4.47 -9.06 2.04
C THR A 27 -5.31 -9.05 3.30
N VAL A 28 -5.47 -7.88 3.90
CA VAL A 28 -6.17 -7.72 5.19
C VAL A 28 -7.28 -6.68 5.10
N ALA A 29 -8.18 -6.69 6.07
CA ALA A 29 -9.11 -5.61 6.29
C ALA A 29 -8.38 -4.39 6.90
N PRO A 30 -8.87 -3.15 6.68
CA PRO A 30 -8.28 -1.95 7.27
C PRO A 30 -8.08 -2.01 8.80
N ALA A 31 -9.00 -2.65 9.51
CA ALA A 31 -8.94 -2.79 10.97
C ALA A 31 -7.76 -3.64 11.48
N GLU A 32 -7.16 -4.46 10.61
CA GLU A 32 -6.05 -5.36 10.98
C GLU A 32 -4.67 -4.70 10.80
N ILE A 33 -4.61 -3.51 10.19
CA ILE A 33 -3.34 -2.84 9.88
C ILE A 33 -2.55 -2.51 11.16
N GLU A 34 -3.22 -2.02 12.20
CA GLU A 34 -2.55 -1.72 13.46
C GLU A 34 -1.90 -2.97 14.07
N ALA A 35 -2.65 -4.06 14.11
CA ALA A 35 -2.17 -5.34 14.63
C ALA A 35 -0.95 -5.83 13.85
N LEU A 36 -0.92 -5.67 12.53
CA LEU A 36 0.24 -5.98 11.69
C LEU A 36 1.46 -5.11 12.02
N ILE A 37 1.27 -3.80 12.24
CA ILE A 37 2.37 -2.91 12.61
C ILE A 37 2.93 -3.31 13.99
N VAL A 38 2.07 -3.67 14.94
CA VAL A 38 2.49 -4.19 16.26
C VAL A 38 3.22 -5.53 16.13
N GLU A 39 2.66 -6.48 15.36
CA GLU A 39 3.22 -7.84 15.17
C GLU A 39 4.63 -7.79 14.60
N HIS A 40 4.88 -6.91 13.63
CA HIS A 40 6.13 -6.87 12.89
C HIS A 40 7.10 -5.78 13.35
N ALA A 41 6.65 -4.83 14.18
CA ALA A 41 7.41 -3.70 14.68
C ALA A 41 8.34 -3.10 13.61
N PRO A 42 7.79 -2.64 12.46
CA PRO A 42 8.62 -2.21 11.35
C PRO A 42 9.34 -0.92 11.67
N ALA A 43 10.55 -0.77 11.12
CA ALA A 43 11.25 0.52 11.15
C ALA A 43 10.58 1.53 10.20
N LEU A 44 9.98 1.03 9.10
CA LEU A 44 9.39 1.84 8.05
C LEU A 44 8.09 1.23 7.51
N VAL A 45 7.06 2.05 7.40
CA VAL A 45 5.82 1.78 6.67
C VAL A 45 5.80 2.64 5.41
N VAL A 46 5.60 2.01 4.26
CA VAL A 46 5.47 2.69 2.96
C VAL A 46 4.12 2.35 2.38
N PHE A 47 3.36 3.35 1.94
CA PHE A 47 2.02 3.11 1.42
C PHE A 47 1.71 3.99 0.22
N GLU A 48 0.86 3.49 -0.67
CA GLU A 48 0.29 4.30 -1.73
C GLU A 48 -0.68 5.32 -1.12
N ASP A 49 -0.43 6.61 -1.35
CA ASP A 49 -1.20 7.70 -0.75
C ASP A 49 -2.11 8.37 -1.78
N SER A 50 -3.40 8.06 -1.73
CA SER A 50 -4.42 8.63 -2.63
C SER A 50 -4.51 10.15 -2.55
N ARG A 51 -4.16 10.73 -1.41
CA ARG A 51 -4.21 12.19 -1.16
C ARG A 51 -3.16 12.94 -1.97
N MET A 52 -2.15 12.23 -2.48
CA MET A 52 -1.09 12.79 -3.33
C MET A 52 -1.44 12.76 -4.83
N GLN A 53 -2.70 12.49 -5.20
CA GLN A 53 -3.21 12.67 -6.55
C GLN A 53 -4.01 13.97 -6.67
N SER A 54 -3.88 14.66 -7.80
CA SER A 54 -4.85 15.69 -8.18
C SER A 54 -6.21 15.04 -8.47
N PRO A 55 -7.34 15.62 -8.04
CA PRO A 55 -8.67 15.07 -8.33
C PRO A 55 -8.91 14.99 -9.84
N VAL A 56 -8.82 13.80 -10.42
CA VAL A 56 -9.22 13.56 -11.81
C VAL A 56 -10.73 13.32 -11.82
N PHE A 57 -11.50 14.41 -11.79
CA PHE A 57 -12.91 14.33 -12.11
C PHE A 57 -13.04 14.18 -13.63
N SER A 58 -13.21 12.96 -14.11
CA SER A 58 -13.43 12.69 -15.53
C SER A 58 -14.70 13.40 -16.01
N ARG A 59 -14.53 14.35 -16.93
CA ARG A 59 -15.64 15.03 -17.61
C ARG A 59 -16.44 13.96 -18.38
N GLY A 60 -17.76 13.92 -18.16
CA GLY A 60 -18.68 13.02 -18.88
C GLY A 60 -19.19 11.79 -18.10
N THR A 61 -18.72 11.57 -16.86
CA THR A 61 -19.24 10.48 -16.02
C THR A 61 -20.58 10.87 -15.38
N ASN A 62 -21.52 9.91 -15.31
CA ASN A 62 -22.82 10.11 -14.64
C ASN A 62 -22.66 10.66 -13.21
N PRO A 63 -23.39 11.71 -12.79
CA PRO A 63 -23.31 12.28 -11.44
C PRO A 63 -23.37 11.26 -10.29
N ARG A 64 -24.19 10.20 -10.42
CA ARG A 64 -24.28 9.13 -9.40
C ARG A 64 -22.98 8.33 -9.29
N ALA A 65 -22.36 8.01 -10.43
CA ALA A 65 -21.09 7.31 -10.46
C ALA A 65 -19.97 8.20 -9.90
N MET A 66 -19.99 9.51 -10.21
CA MET A 66 -19.06 10.48 -9.63
C MET A 66 -19.19 10.59 -8.11
N LEU A 67 -20.41 10.64 -7.58
CA LEU A 67 -20.62 10.67 -6.13
C LEU A 67 -20.10 9.39 -5.46
N LYS A 68 -20.30 8.23 -6.07
CA LYS A 68 -19.74 6.96 -5.56
C LYS A 68 -18.21 6.98 -5.54
N ILE A 69 -17.58 7.46 -6.62
CA ILE A 69 -16.12 7.60 -6.71
C ILE A 69 -15.62 8.54 -5.61
N ALA A 70 -16.25 9.71 -5.43
CA ALA A 70 -15.86 10.66 -4.41
C ALA A 70 -15.94 10.09 -2.98
N ARG A 71 -16.99 9.32 -2.68
CA ARG A 71 -17.13 8.61 -1.39
C ARG A 71 -16.02 7.58 -1.18
N ASN A 72 -15.74 6.77 -2.21
CA ASN A 72 -14.68 5.76 -2.13
C ASN A 72 -13.29 6.41 -1.96
N VAL A 73 -13.02 7.51 -2.66
CA VAL A 73 -11.76 8.27 -2.49
C VAL A 73 -11.67 8.83 -1.07
N GLY A 74 -12.74 9.41 -0.55
CA GLY A 74 -12.77 9.91 0.82
C GLY A 74 -12.52 8.82 1.88
N GLU A 75 -13.02 7.60 1.66
CA GLU A 75 -12.74 6.44 2.51
C GLU A 75 -11.25 6.08 2.51
N ILE A 76 -10.62 6.03 1.33
CA ILE A 76 -9.19 5.70 1.17
C ILE A 76 -8.31 6.83 1.74
N ASP A 77 -8.67 8.10 1.53
CA ASP A 77 -7.95 9.24 2.09
C ASP A 77 -7.93 9.20 3.63
N GLN A 78 -9.05 8.79 4.24
CA GLN A 78 -9.13 8.61 5.68
C GLN A 78 -8.26 7.45 6.15
N LEU A 79 -8.24 6.32 5.43
CA LEU A 79 -7.37 5.20 5.74
C LEU A 79 -5.89 5.59 5.64
N CYS A 80 -5.50 6.37 4.63
CA CYS A 80 -4.15 6.91 4.48
C CYS A 80 -3.73 7.78 5.68
N ARG A 81 -4.65 8.59 6.24
CA ARG A 81 -4.41 9.34 7.50
C ARG A 81 -4.21 8.39 8.67
N GLN A 82 -5.09 7.40 8.82
CA GLN A 82 -4.98 6.44 9.92
C GLN A 82 -3.67 5.66 9.89
N ILE A 83 -3.20 5.24 8.71
CA ILE A 83 -1.90 4.56 8.56
C ILE A 83 -0.76 5.44 9.08
N ASP A 84 -0.75 6.72 8.73
CA ASP A 84 0.24 7.68 9.21
C ASP A 84 0.19 7.87 10.74
N ASP A 85 -1.02 8.08 11.28
CA ASP A 85 -1.24 8.25 12.72
C ASP A 85 -0.85 7.00 13.53
N MET A 86 -1.24 5.81 13.06
CA MET A 86 -0.90 4.53 13.69
C MET A 86 0.62 4.30 13.67
N SER A 87 1.27 4.53 12.52
CA SER A 87 2.71 4.33 12.37
C SER A 87 3.49 5.25 13.31
N LYS A 88 3.15 6.54 13.33
CA LYS A 88 3.75 7.54 14.24
C LYS A 88 3.57 7.17 15.71
N ARG A 89 2.35 6.78 16.11
CA ARG A 89 2.04 6.38 17.48
C ARG A 89 2.81 5.14 17.91
N LEU A 90 3.04 4.21 16.99
CA LEU A 90 3.77 2.96 17.24
C LEU A 90 5.29 3.09 17.03
N GLY A 91 5.79 4.30 16.73
CA GLY A 91 7.23 4.57 16.57
C GLY A 91 7.85 4.09 15.26
N ALA A 92 7.03 3.80 14.24
CA ALA A 92 7.50 3.47 12.90
C ALA A 92 7.56 4.74 12.03
N GLU A 93 8.63 4.89 11.24
CA GLU A 93 8.66 5.90 10.20
C GLU A 93 7.61 5.58 9.13
N CYS A 94 7.06 6.63 8.48
CA CYS A 94 5.98 6.47 7.52
C CYS A 94 6.22 7.30 6.27
N VAL A 95 6.09 6.69 5.09
CA VAL A 95 6.29 7.35 3.79
C VAL A 95 5.09 7.08 2.88
N GLY A 96 4.35 8.14 2.55
CA GLY A 96 3.33 8.13 1.51
C GLY A 96 3.95 8.28 0.12
N VAL A 97 3.49 7.47 -0.84
CA VAL A 97 3.94 7.49 -2.22
C VAL A 97 2.79 7.83 -3.16
N SER A 98 2.96 8.84 -4.02
CA SER A 98 1.95 9.19 -5.01
C SER A 98 1.72 8.02 -5.99
N PRO A 99 0.46 7.63 -6.27
CA PRO A 99 0.16 6.52 -7.19
C PRO A 99 0.68 6.78 -8.61
N LEU A 100 0.89 8.04 -9.01
CA LEU A 100 1.46 8.39 -10.33
C LEU A 100 2.94 7.98 -10.47
N ARG A 101 3.64 7.74 -9.36
CA ARG A 101 5.01 7.24 -9.36
C ARG A 101 5.09 5.70 -9.45
N LYS A 102 3.95 5.01 -9.30
CA LYS A 102 3.85 3.56 -9.47
C LYS A 102 3.79 3.28 -10.96
N GLY A 103 4.82 2.62 -11.48
CA GLY A 103 4.87 2.20 -12.87
C GLY A 103 3.69 1.27 -13.25
N SER A 104 3.69 0.78 -14.49
CA SER A 104 2.63 -0.14 -14.96
C SER A 104 2.39 -1.34 -14.03
N LYS A 105 1.12 -1.72 -13.86
CA LYS A 105 0.72 -2.90 -13.09
C LYS A 105 1.51 -4.13 -13.53
N LEU A 106 2.10 -4.83 -12.57
CA LEU A 106 2.85 -6.05 -12.85
C LEU A 106 1.92 -7.27 -12.91
N THR A 107 2.14 -8.12 -13.91
CA THR A 107 1.58 -9.47 -13.94
C THR A 107 2.22 -10.35 -12.86
N ALA A 108 1.55 -11.42 -12.44
CA ALA A 108 2.10 -12.36 -11.45
C ALA A 108 3.47 -12.93 -11.88
N ALA A 109 3.61 -13.31 -13.16
CA ALA A 109 4.87 -13.84 -13.70
C ALA A 109 6.01 -12.80 -13.67
N ARG A 110 5.72 -11.55 -14.06
CA ARG A 110 6.72 -10.47 -14.01
C ARG A 110 7.08 -10.11 -12.58
N PHE A 111 6.10 -10.09 -11.68
CA PHE A 111 6.31 -9.85 -10.26
C PHE A 111 7.21 -10.90 -9.62
N ALA A 112 6.95 -12.19 -9.86
CA ALA A 112 7.81 -13.28 -9.38
C ALA A 112 9.24 -13.14 -9.90
N LYS A 113 9.42 -12.79 -11.19
CA LYS A 113 10.74 -12.54 -11.79
C LYS A 113 11.48 -11.37 -11.14
N VAL A 114 10.78 -10.28 -10.82
CA VAL A 114 11.39 -9.07 -10.23
C VAL A 114 11.74 -9.27 -8.76
N THR A 115 10.84 -9.91 -8.00
CA THR A 115 10.93 -10.00 -6.54
C THR A 115 11.55 -11.29 -6.04
N GLY A 116 11.60 -12.33 -6.87
CA GLY A 116 11.93 -13.69 -6.45
C GLY A 116 10.81 -14.39 -5.68
N TRP A 117 9.58 -13.85 -5.68
CA TRP A 117 8.46 -14.43 -4.94
C TRP A 117 8.06 -15.80 -5.50
N PRO A 118 8.10 -16.88 -4.71
CA PRO A 118 7.80 -18.23 -5.20
C PRO A 118 6.30 -18.56 -5.15
N GLY A 119 5.52 -17.78 -4.40
CA GLY A 119 4.12 -18.06 -4.13
C GLY A 119 3.15 -17.40 -5.11
N ARG A 120 1.86 -17.64 -4.86
CA ARG A 120 0.79 -16.88 -5.51
C ARG A 120 0.78 -15.43 -4.98
N SER A 121 0.26 -14.52 -5.80
CA SER A 121 -0.01 -13.14 -5.40
C SER A 121 -1.26 -12.63 -6.10
N ASN A 122 -2.00 -11.74 -5.44
CA ASN A 122 -3.06 -10.96 -6.06
C ASN A 122 -2.60 -9.53 -6.40
N GLN A 123 -3.46 -8.73 -7.02
CA GLN A 123 -3.08 -7.39 -7.47
C GLN A 123 -2.68 -6.46 -6.33
N HIS A 124 -3.45 -6.42 -5.23
CA HIS A 124 -3.19 -5.56 -4.08
C HIS A 124 -1.87 -5.90 -3.41
N GLU A 125 -1.58 -7.19 -3.24
CA GLU A 125 -0.31 -7.69 -2.69
C GLU A 125 0.89 -7.25 -3.54
N ARG A 126 0.78 -7.39 -4.87
CA ARG A 126 1.84 -6.95 -5.78
C ARG A 126 2.05 -5.44 -5.70
N ASP A 127 0.95 -4.70 -5.63
CA ASP A 127 0.95 -3.26 -5.57
C ASP A 127 1.60 -2.74 -4.27
N ALA A 128 1.28 -3.37 -3.13
CA ALA A 128 1.90 -3.12 -1.83
C ALA A 128 3.40 -3.45 -1.82
N ALA A 129 3.79 -4.55 -2.45
CA ALA A 129 5.20 -4.90 -2.61
C ALA A 129 5.95 -3.87 -3.48
N MET A 130 5.35 -3.48 -4.61
CA MET A 130 6.01 -2.56 -5.53
C MET A 130 6.13 -1.13 -4.99
N VAL A 131 5.19 -0.66 -4.16
CA VAL A 131 5.30 0.67 -3.55
C VAL A 131 6.46 0.74 -2.55
N ALA A 132 6.67 -0.32 -1.76
CA ALA A 132 7.78 -0.41 -0.81
C ALA A 132 9.10 -0.85 -1.46
N TRP A 133 9.09 -1.33 -2.71
CA TRP A 133 10.28 -1.89 -3.35
C TRP A 133 11.49 -0.96 -3.32
N PRO A 134 11.42 0.35 -3.66
CA PRO A 134 12.58 1.23 -3.59
C PRO A 134 13.14 1.41 -2.17
N TYR A 135 12.30 1.26 -1.16
CA TYR A 135 12.59 1.54 0.25
C TYR A 135 13.06 0.31 1.03
N ARG A 136 12.89 -0.89 0.46
CA ARG A 136 13.14 -2.18 1.13
C ARG A 136 14.56 -2.35 1.73
N ARG A 137 15.54 -1.57 1.26
CA ARG A 137 16.95 -1.62 1.70
C ARG A 137 17.42 -0.37 2.44
N LEU A 138 16.52 0.55 2.75
CA LEU A 138 16.89 1.70 3.57
C LEU A 138 17.35 1.21 4.95
N LYS A 139 18.37 1.89 5.47
CA LYS A 139 18.98 1.61 6.77
C LYS A 139 18.50 2.62 7.78
#